data_AF-A0A1G3A1Y9-F1
#
_entry.id   AF-A0A1G3A1Y9-F1
#
_cell.length_a   1.000
_cell.length_b   1.000
_cell.length_c   1.000
_cell.angle_alpha   90.00
_cell.angle_beta   90.00
_cell.angle_gamma   90.00
#
_symmetry.space_group_name_H-M   'P 1'
#
loop_
_entity.id
_entity.type
_entity.pdbx_description
1 polymer ?
#
loop_
_entity_poly.entity_id
_entity_poly.type
_entity_poly.pdbx_seq_one_letter_code
_entity_poly.pdbx_strand_id
1 'polypeptide(L)'
;MDAYGIPRRVREEERALAAPPFSVWLTLLSCIFLHGGWLHFLGNMWFLFIFGDNVEDRLGHVAYLLFYLFCGVLASVAHLVANPGSTVPTIGASGAIAGVMGAYLLLYPRATVLSIVPIIFFVQIIVLPAPVFLGVWFVLQFLQGTSSLTSAQAGGVAWWAHIGGFAVGWLIAWILQGTGETSPPVQERRPHSDHTTVYRYHRERLS
;
A
#
# COMPACT_ATOMS: atom_id res chain seq x y z
N MET A 1 25.83 -24.12 -29.33
CA MET A 1 24.49 -24.28 -28.75
C MET A 1 24.64 -24.93 -27.38
N ASP A 2 23.67 -24.80 -26.48
CA ASP A 2 23.67 -25.50 -25.19
C ASP A 2 22.94 -26.86 -25.26
N ALA A 3 22.83 -27.55 -24.12
CA ALA A 3 22.18 -28.85 -23.98
C ALA A 3 20.70 -28.88 -24.42
N TYR A 4 20.10 -27.72 -24.68
CA TYR A 4 18.72 -27.54 -25.12
C TYR A 4 18.61 -26.96 -26.54
N GLY A 5 19.71 -26.89 -27.30
CA GLY A 5 19.69 -26.47 -28.69
C GLY A 5 19.51 -24.97 -28.90
N ILE A 6 19.66 -24.15 -27.86
CA ILE A 6 19.50 -22.70 -27.98
C ILE A 6 20.83 -22.09 -28.48
N PRO A 7 20.83 -21.26 -29.55
CA PRO A 7 22.02 -20.54 -29.97
C PRO A 7 22.50 -19.61 -28.84
N ARG A 8 23.80 -19.68 -28.50
CA ARG A 8 24.39 -18.88 -27.41
C ARG A 8 24.16 -17.36 -27.58
N ARG A 9 24.06 -16.89 -28.82
CA ARG A 9 23.74 -15.48 -29.16
C ARG A 9 22.38 -15.00 -28.67
N VAL A 10 21.35 -15.86 -28.66
CA VAL A 10 20.00 -15.44 -28.22
C VAL A 10 20.02 -15.01 -26.75
N ARG A 11 20.86 -15.65 -25.91
CA ARG A 11 21.04 -15.27 -24.50
C ARG A 11 21.87 -14.00 -24.29
N GLU A 12 22.73 -13.65 -25.24
CA GLU A 12 23.51 -12.40 -25.21
C GLU A 12 22.66 -11.22 -25.72
N GLU A 13 21.80 -11.45 -26.71
CA GLU A 13 20.86 -10.46 -27.25
C GLU A 13 19.72 -10.15 -26.26
N GLU A 14 19.16 -11.13 -25.54
CA GLU A 14 18.21 -10.89 -24.44
C GLU A 14 18.83 -10.13 -23.25
N ARG A 15 20.17 -10.17 -23.11
CA ARG A 15 20.92 -9.44 -22.07
C ARG A 15 21.31 -8.02 -22.46
N ALA A 16 21.06 -7.60 -23.70
CA ALA A 16 21.37 -6.26 -24.19
C ALA A 16 20.07 -5.47 -24.45
N LEU A 17 19.10 -5.53 -23.54
CA LEU A 17 18.15 -4.43 -23.43
C LEU A 17 18.98 -3.18 -23.11
N ALA A 18 18.97 -2.21 -24.02
CA ALA A 18 19.63 -0.92 -23.81
C ALA A 18 19.33 -0.43 -22.39
N ALA A 19 20.36 0.06 -21.70
CA ALA A 19 20.16 0.63 -20.37
C ALA A 19 18.98 1.60 -20.44
N PRO A 20 17.99 1.49 -19.53
CA PRO A 20 16.80 2.30 -19.60
C PRO A 20 17.23 3.78 -19.70
N PRO A 21 16.59 4.59 -20.57
CA PRO A 21 17.00 5.98 -20.79
C PRO A 21 16.82 6.87 -19.55
N PHE A 22 16.29 6.31 -18.46
CA PHE A 22 16.01 6.96 -17.19
C PHE A 22 16.73 6.24 -16.05
N SER A 23 17.11 7.00 -15.02
CA SER A 23 17.75 6.42 -13.84
C SER A 23 16.81 5.46 -13.10
N VAL A 24 17.38 4.45 -12.43
CA VAL A 24 16.62 3.53 -11.57
C VAL A 24 15.86 4.31 -10.49
N TRP A 25 16.45 5.36 -9.94
CA TRP A 25 15.82 6.23 -8.94
C TRP A 25 14.58 6.95 -9.49
N LEU A 26 14.67 7.48 -10.71
CA LEU A 26 13.52 8.11 -11.36
C LEU A 26 12.43 7.07 -11.67
N THR A 27 12.82 5.85 -12.02
CA THR A 27 11.88 4.74 -12.25
C THR A 27 11.13 4.38 -10.97
N LEU A 28 11.84 4.22 -9.84
CA LEU A 28 11.24 3.92 -8.53
C LEU A 28 10.29 5.02 -8.05
N LEU A 29 10.55 6.28 -8.39
CA LEU A 29 9.67 7.38 -8.04
C LEU A 29 8.46 7.47 -8.97
N SER A 30 8.69 7.38 -10.29
CA SER A 30 7.63 7.56 -11.29
C SER A 30 6.66 6.38 -11.35
N CYS A 31 7.09 5.16 -11.01
CA CYS A 31 6.22 3.98 -11.02
C CYS A 31 5.08 4.06 -9.98
N ILE A 32 5.23 4.89 -8.93
CA ILE A 32 4.20 5.15 -7.91
C ILE A 32 2.94 5.77 -8.54
N PHE A 33 3.07 6.46 -9.68
CA PHE A 33 1.97 7.14 -10.35
C PHE A 33 1.34 6.32 -11.48
N LEU A 34 2.00 5.24 -11.90
CA LEU A 34 1.53 4.38 -12.98
C LEU A 34 0.48 3.37 -12.48
N HIS A 35 -0.48 3.02 -13.32
CA HIS A 35 -1.55 2.10 -12.97
C HIS A 35 -1.76 1.08 -14.10
N GLY A 36 -1.89 -0.20 -13.73
CA GLY A 36 -2.09 -1.31 -14.68
C GLY A 36 -3.49 -1.42 -15.30
N GLY A 37 -4.39 -0.45 -15.04
CA GLY A 37 -5.76 -0.43 -15.57
C GLY A 37 -6.73 0.37 -14.70
N TRP A 38 -7.95 0.57 -15.19
CA TRP A 38 -8.97 1.40 -14.54
C TRP A 38 -9.38 0.89 -13.16
N LEU A 39 -9.63 -0.42 -13.01
CA LEU A 39 -10.03 -0.99 -11.72
C LEU A 39 -8.91 -0.83 -10.67
N HIS A 40 -7.65 -0.99 -11.07
CA HIS A 40 -6.50 -0.77 -10.20
C HIS A 40 -6.41 0.71 -9.78
N PHE A 41 -6.56 1.64 -10.72
CA PHE A 41 -6.60 3.08 -10.43
C PHE A 41 -7.73 3.45 -9.46
N LEU A 42 -8.97 3.05 -9.77
CA LEU A 42 -10.13 3.35 -8.94
C LEU A 42 -10.00 2.72 -7.55
N GLY A 43 -9.47 1.50 -7.45
CA GLY A 43 -9.16 0.87 -6.18
C GLY A 43 -8.16 1.69 -5.36
N ASN A 44 -7.06 2.13 -5.97
CA ASN A 44 -6.06 2.96 -5.28
C ASN A 44 -6.67 4.27 -4.77
N MET A 45 -7.45 4.96 -5.61
CA MET A 45 -8.11 6.21 -5.22
C MET A 45 -9.14 5.98 -4.11
N TRP A 46 -9.86 4.86 -4.15
CA TRP A 46 -10.80 4.48 -3.10
C TRP A 46 -10.13 4.25 -1.74
N PHE A 47 -9.00 3.54 -1.71
CA PHE A 47 -8.23 3.36 -0.46
C PHE A 47 -7.63 4.68 0.05
N LEU A 48 -7.07 5.51 -0.85
CA LEU A 48 -6.60 6.84 -0.46
C LEU A 48 -7.71 7.71 0.10
N PHE A 49 -8.90 7.61 -0.47
CA PHE A 49 -10.06 8.35 -0.01
C PHE A 49 -10.55 7.93 1.38
N ILE A 50 -10.41 6.65 1.74
CA ILE A 50 -10.82 6.13 3.06
C ILE A 50 -9.78 6.44 4.15
N PHE A 51 -8.48 6.34 3.82
CA PHE A 51 -7.41 6.35 4.82
C PHE A 51 -6.49 7.57 4.74
N GLY A 52 -6.36 8.17 3.56
CA GLY A 52 -5.38 9.21 3.26
C GLY A 52 -5.63 10.51 4.00
N ASP A 53 -6.87 11.00 4.01
CA ASP A 53 -7.25 12.25 4.68
C ASP A 53 -6.92 12.20 6.19
N ASN A 54 -7.28 11.09 6.84
CA ASN A 54 -7.05 10.88 8.26
C ASN A 54 -5.56 10.84 8.61
N VAL A 55 -4.72 10.23 7.76
CA VAL A 55 -3.27 10.19 7.99
C VAL A 55 -2.64 11.54 7.67
N GLU A 56 -3.08 12.19 6.60
CA GLU A 56 -2.65 13.55 6.24
C GLU A 56 -2.95 14.54 7.37
N ASP A 57 -4.10 14.44 8.02
CA ASP A 57 -4.47 15.28 9.15
C ASP A 57 -3.56 15.10 10.36
N ARG A 58 -2.96 13.91 10.52
CA ARG A 58 -2.03 13.62 11.62
C ARG A 58 -0.62 14.14 11.30
N LEU A 59 -0.23 14.16 10.04
CA LEU A 59 1.14 14.49 9.61
C LEU A 59 1.29 15.92 9.07
N GLY A 60 0.21 16.52 8.56
CA GLY A 60 0.23 17.72 7.73
C GLY A 60 0.54 17.44 6.27
N HIS A 61 0.08 18.32 5.37
CA HIS A 61 0.11 18.14 3.91
C HIS A 61 1.49 17.79 3.33
N VAL A 62 2.53 18.54 3.73
CA VAL A 62 3.89 18.36 3.18
C VAL A 62 4.52 17.07 3.69
N ALA A 63 4.42 16.81 4.99
CA ALA A 63 4.98 15.59 5.58
C ALA A 63 4.24 14.35 5.07
N TYR A 64 2.93 14.41 4.86
CA TYR A 64 2.14 13.36 4.25
C TYR A 64 2.60 13.05 2.82
N LEU A 65 2.83 14.07 1.99
CA LEU A 65 3.34 13.86 0.62
C LEU A 65 4.70 13.17 0.64
N LEU A 66 5.64 13.63 1.47
CA LEU A 66 6.96 13.03 1.60
C LEU A 66 6.88 11.59 2.13
N PHE A 67 6.07 11.38 3.16
CA PHE A 67 5.76 10.06 3.73
C PHE A 67 5.24 9.10 2.65
N TYR A 68 4.27 9.54 1.85
CA TYR A 68 3.65 8.74 0.80
C TYR A 68 4.68 8.32 -0.25
N LEU A 69 5.47 9.26 -0.78
CA LEU A 69 6.50 8.98 -1.78
C LEU A 69 7.58 8.05 -1.21
N PHE A 70 8.02 8.28 0.02
CA PHE A 70 9.03 7.46 0.67
C PHE A 70 8.54 6.03 0.92
N CYS A 71 7.30 5.86 1.37
CA CYS A 71 6.67 4.55 1.49
C CYS A 71 6.60 3.82 0.14
N GLY A 72 6.24 4.52 -0.95
CA GLY A 72 6.19 3.93 -2.29
C GLY A 72 7.55 3.44 -2.80
N VAL A 73 8.60 4.24 -2.59
CA VAL A 73 9.98 3.85 -2.96
C VAL A 73 10.42 2.63 -2.13
N LEU A 74 10.26 2.67 -0.81
CA LEU A 74 10.67 1.56 0.05
C LEU A 74 9.83 0.29 -0.15
N ALA A 75 8.55 0.42 -0.47
CA ALA A 75 7.70 -0.69 -0.90
C ALA A 75 8.26 -1.37 -2.15
N SER A 76 8.66 -0.59 -3.15
CA SER A 76 9.26 -1.10 -4.38
C SER A 76 10.59 -1.82 -4.11
N VAL A 77 11.43 -1.26 -3.24
CA VAL A 77 12.67 -1.90 -2.78
C VAL A 77 12.38 -3.19 -2.02
N ALA A 78 11.39 -3.21 -1.13
CA ALA A 78 11.01 -4.41 -0.38
C ALA A 78 10.56 -5.54 -1.31
N HIS A 79 9.81 -5.24 -2.37
CA HIS A 79 9.45 -6.24 -3.38
C HIS A 79 10.67 -6.78 -4.12
N LEU A 80 11.57 -5.89 -4.57
CA LEU A 80 12.78 -6.28 -5.28
C LEU A 80 13.69 -7.17 -4.42
N VAL A 81 13.83 -6.86 -3.13
CA VAL A 81 14.64 -7.66 -2.20
C VAL A 81 13.98 -9.00 -1.88
N ALA A 82 12.66 -9.03 -1.68
CA ALA A 82 11.92 -10.24 -1.34
C ALA A 82 11.74 -11.19 -2.53
N ASN A 83 11.71 -10.66 -3.76
CA ASN A 83 11.60 -11.46 -4.98
C ASN A 83 12.51 -10.90 -6.11
N PRO A 84 13.84 -11.06 -6.00
CA PRO A 84 14.80 -10.48 -6.96
C PRO A 84 14.67 -11.03 -8.39
N GLY A 85 14.13 -12.23 -8.54
CA GLY A 85 13.87 -12.86 -9.84
C GLY A 85 12.50 -12.52 -10.43
N SER A 86 11.72 -11.65 -9.78
CA SER A 86 10.38 -11.28 -10.23
C SER A 86 10.44 -10.55 -11.55
N THR A 87 9.71 -11.04 -12.54
CA THR A 87 9.42 -10.31 -13.79
C THR A 87 8.12 -9.51 -13.68
N VAL A 88 7.45 -9.52 -12.52
CA VAL A 88 6.22 -8.76 -12.30
C VAL A 88 6.60 -7.29 -12.13
N PRO A 89 6.09 -6.38 -12.97
CA PRO A 89 6.42 -4.98 -12.85
C PRO A 89 5.74 -4.40 -11.60
N THR A 90 6.54 -3.78 -10.72
CA THR A 90 6.08 -2.96 -9.59
C THR A 90 5.54 -1.63 -10.11
N ILE A 91 4.32 -1.67 -10.63
CA ILE A 91 3.57 -0.52 -11.12
C ILE A 91 2.43 -0.26 -10.14
N GLY A 92 2.34 0.93 -9.55
CA GLY A 92 1.20 1.27 -8.72
C GLY A 92 1.51 2.14 -7.51
N ALA A 93 0.57 3.05 -7.25
CA ALA A 93 0.40 3.76 -5.99
C ALA A 93 0.21 2.83 -4.78
N SER A 94 -0.20 1.57 -5.00
CA SER A 94 -0.65 0.64 -3.98
C SER A 94 0.38 0.34 -2.88
N GLY A 95 1.68 0.35 -3.18
CA GLY A 95 2.74 0.22 -2.16
C GLY A 95 2.80 1.41 -1.20
N ALA A 96 2.68 2.63 -1.75
CA ALA A 96 2.61 3.85 -0.94
C ALA A 96 1.32 3.90 -0.10
N ILE A 97 0.19 3.50 -0.71
CA ILE A 97 -1.11 3.40 -0.04
C ILE A 97 -1.08 2.35 1.07
N ALA A 98 -0.39 1.22 0.86
CA ALA A 98 -0.18 0.25 1.92
C ALA A 98 0.56 0.88 3.10
N GLY A 99 1.53 1.77 2.85
CA GLY A 99 2.16 2.59 3.89
C GLY A 99 1.18 3.49 4.63
N VAL A 100 0.29 4.19 3.92
CA VAL A 100 -0.79 4.97 4.53
C VAL A 100 -1.67 4.09 5.43
N MET A 101 -2.04 2.89 4.97
CA MET A 101 -2.81 1.92 5.75
C MET A 101 -2.06 1.45 7.01
N GLY A 102 -0.76 1.20 6.90
CA GLY A 102 0.10 0.85 8.03
C GLY A 102 0.16 1.95 9.09
N ALA A 103 0.31 3.21 8.65
CA ALA A 103 0.24 4.36 9.54
C ALA A 103 -1.16 4.48 10.18
N TYR A 104 -2.23 4.32 9.40
CA TYR A 104 -3.60 4.40 9.90
C TYR A 104 -3.87 3.38 11.01
N LEU A 105 -3.40 2.13 10.86
CA LEU A 105 -3.54 1.09 11.87
C LEU A 105 -3.02 1.54 13.24
N LEU A 106 -1.86 2.20 13.27
CA LEU A 106 -1.27 2.72 14.50
C LEU A 106 -1.99 3.96 15.01
N LEU A 107 -2.29 4.91 14.11
CA LEU A 107 -2.78 6.24 14.48
C LEU A 107 -4.25 6.21 14.92
N TYR A 108 -5.02 5.21 14.49
CA TYR A 108 -6.46 5.11 14.67
C TYR A 108 -6.94 3.70 15.09
N PRO A 109 -6.47 3.16 16.23
CA PRO A 109 -6.76 1.79 16.66
C PRO A 109 -8.24 1.53 17.04
N ARG A 110 -9.04 2.58 17.19
CA ARG A 110 -10.48 2.50 17.53
C ARG A 110 -11.40 2.96 16.40
N ALA A 111 -10.84 3.29 15.23
CA ALA A 111 -11.64 3.67 14.07
C ALA A 111 -12.43 2.49 13.50
N THR A 112 -13.48 2.79 12.74
CA THR A 112 -14.29 1.78 12.04
C THR A 112 -14.40 2.10 10.55
N VAL A 113 -14.17 1.13 9.69
CA VAL A 113 -14.18 1.31 8.23
C VAL A 113 -15.46 0.70 7.67
N LEU A 114 -16.17 1.48 6.86
CA LEU A 114 -17.26 0.96 6.04
C LEU A 114 -16.66 0.09 4.93
N SER A 115 -16.82 -1.21 5.05
CA SER A 115 -16.16 -2.22 4.23
C SER A 115 -17.16 -2.93 3.34
N ILE A 116 -16.79 -3.12 2.08
CA ILE A 116 -17.51 -3.97 1.14
C ILE A 116 -16.95 -5.40 1.30
N VAL A 117 -17.75 -6.31 1.83
CA VAL A 117 -17.38 -7.71 2.04
C VAL A 117 -18.18 -8.58 1.08
N PRO A 118 -17.52 -9.23 0.10
CA PRO A 118 -18.17 -10.23 -0.74
C PRO A 118 -18.38 -11.51 0.06
N ILE A 119 -19.63 -11.88 0.31
CA ILE A 119 -20.04 -13.15 0.93
C ILE A 119 -20.72 -14.01 -0.13
N ILE A 120 -19.94 -14.92 -0.72
CA ILE A 120 -20.35 -15.89 -1.74
C ILE A 120 -20.96 -15.20 -2.98
N PHE A 121 -22.28 -14.98 -2.99
CA PHE A 121 -23.03 -14.36 -4.09
C PHE A 121 -23.56 -12.95 -3.75
N PHE A 122 -23.37 -12.49 -2.51
CA PHE A 122 -23.89 -11.21 -2.05
C PHE A 122 -22.75 -10.27 -1.66
N VAL A 123 -22.85 -9.02 -2.11
CA VAL A 123 -21.98 -7.94 -1.65
C VAL A 123 -22.64 -7.28 -0.45
N GLN A 124 -22.05 -7.42 0.73
CA GLN A 124 -22.54 -6.77 1.94
C GLN A 124 -21.68 -5.54 2.26
N ILE A 125 -22.33 -4.47 2.69
CA ILE A 125 -21.67 -3.29 3.22
C ILE A 125 -21.78 -3.37 4.75
N ILE A 126 -20.65 -3.58 5.42
CA ILE A 126 -20.59 -3.73 6.87
C ILE A 126 -19.56 -2.79 7.47
N VAL A 127 -19.78 -2.36 8.71
CA VAL A 127 -18.83 -1.54 9.46
C VAL A 127 -17.94 -2.46 10.28
N LEU A 128 -16.62 -2.36 10.08
CA LEU A 128 -15.63 -3.19 10.77
C LEU A 128 -14.65 -2.32 11.54
N PRO A 129 -14.13 -2.76 12.70
CA PRO A 129 -12.98 -2.10 13.32
C PRO A 129 -11.81 -2.04 12.35
N ALA A 130 -11.18 -0.87 12.22
CA ALA A 130 -10.06 -0.66 11.31
C ALA A 130 -8.91 -1.66 11.53
N PRO A 131 -8.53 -2.01 12.79
CA PRO A 131 -7.50 -3.03 13.00
C PRO A 131 -7.85 -4.40 12.44
N VAL A 132 -9.13 -4.78 12.48
CA VAL A 132 -9.60 -6.06 11.94
C VAL A 132 -9.52 -6.02 10.42
N PHE A 133 -10.06 -4.97 9.79
CA PHE A 133 -10.02 -4.81 8.33
C PHE A 133 -8.59 -4.81 7.79
N LEU A 134 -7.72 -3.97 8.37
CA LEU A 134 -6.33 -3.82 7.94
C LEU A 134 -5.49 -5.07 8.26
N GLY A 135 -5.73 -5.72 9.41
CA GLY A 135 -5.06 -6.96 9.78
C GLY A 135 -5.39 -8.11 8.83
N VAL A 136 -6.68 -8.31 8.52
CA VAL A 136 -7.12 -9.31 7.53
C VAL A 136 -6.51 -9.00 6.17
N TRP A 137 -6.56 -7.75 5.72
CA TRP A 137 -5.95 -7.35 4.46
C TRP A 137 -4.45 -7.69 4.42
N PHE A 138 -3.69 -7.33 5.46
CA PHE A 138 -2.25 -7.59 5.55
C PHE A 138 -1.94 -9.09 5.51
N VAL A 139 -2.67 -9.91 6.27
CA VAL A 139 -2.49 -11.36 6.27
C VAL A 139 -2.76 -11.94 4.88
N LEU A 140 -3.81 -11.49 4.19
CA LEU A 140 -4.09 -11.92 2.83
C LEU A 140 -2.96 -11.53 1.87
N GLN A 141 -2.43 -10.29 1.95
CA GLN A 141 -1.28 -9.89 1.14
C GLN A 141 -0.07 -10.80 1.39
N PHE A 142 0.17 -11.19 2.64
CA PHE A 142 1.30 -12.03 3.03
C PHE A 142 1.16 -13.45 2.50
N LEU A 143 -0.03 -14.05 2.63
CA LEU A 143 -0.33 -15.39 2.12
C LEU A 143 -0.20 -15.44 0.59
N GLN A 144 -0.75 -14.44 -0.10
CA GLN A 144 -0.62 -14.34 -1.56
C GLN A 144 0.84 -14.12 -1.99
N GLY A 145 1.57 -13.24 -1.31
CA GLY A 145 2.99 -13.04 -1.54
C GLY A 145 3.81 -14.32 -1.36
N THR A 146 3.57 -15.07 -0.29
CA THR A 146 4.22 -16.37 -0.04
C THR A 146 3.88 -17.39 -1.13
N SER A 147 2.61 -17.45 -1.55
CA SER A 147 2.18 -18.33 -2.64
C SER A 147 2.84 -17.99 -3.98
N SER A 148 3.07 -16.70 -4.26
CA SER A 148 3.71 -16.23 -5.50
C SER A 148 5.19 -16.58 -5.60
N LEU A 149 5.85 -16.86 -4.48
CA LEU A 149 7.24 -17.34 -4.47
C LEU A 149 7.36 -18.80 -4.92
N THR A 150 6.30 -19.60 -4.76
CA THR A 150 6.32 -21.05 -5.04
C THR A 150 5.58 -21.42 -6.32
N SER A 151 4.75 -20.53 -6.86
CA SER A 151 3.96 -20.77 -8.07
C SER A 151 4.00 -19.55 -9.00
N ALA A 152 4.58 -19.74 -10.19
CA ALA A 152 4.68 -18.68 -11.22
C ALA A 152 3.31 -18.26 -11.79
N GLN A 153 2.25 -19.03 -11.53
CA GLN A 153 0.88 -18.75 -11.98
C GLN A 153 0.16 -17.72 -11.08
N ALA A 154 0.71 -17.38 -9.91
CA ALA A 154 0.08 -16.52 -8.90
C ALA A 154 0.40 -15.02 -9.08
N GLY A 155 0.09 -14.48 -10.26
CA GLY A 155 -0.45 -13.12 -10.41
C GLY A 155 0.53 -11.96 -10.63
N GLY A 156 0.15 -11.06 -11.54
CA GLY A 156 0.82 -9.78 -11.85
C GLY A 156 0.64 -8.69 -10.78
N VAL A 157 0.60 -9.06 -9.50
CA VAL A 157 0.49 -8.14 -8.35
C VAL A 157 1.76 -8.22 -7.52
N ALA A 158 2.35 -7.07 -7.20
CA ALA A 158 3.56 -6.99 -6.39
C ALA A 158 3.27 -7.12 -4.89
N TRP A 159 2.81 -8.29 -4.42
CA TRP A 159 2.38 -8.53 -3.03
C TRP A 159 3.38 -8.08 -1.96
N TRP A 160 4.67 -8.37 -2.18
CA TRP A 160 5.73 -7.96 -1.25
C TRP A 160 5.92 -6.43 -1.16
N ALA A 161 5.53 -5.68 -2.19
CA ALA A 161 5.49 -4.22 -2.11
C ALA A 161 4.44 -3.75 -1.10
N HIS A 162 3.28 -4.39 -1.07
CA HIS A 162 2.22 -4.06 -0.12
C HIS A 162 2.65 -4.35 1.32
N ILE A 163 3.25 -5.51 1.57
CA ILE A 163 3.77 -5.88 2.89
C ILE A 163 4.86 -4.91 3.35
N GLY A 164 5.84 -4.64 2.48
CA GLY A 164 6.93 -3.72 2.77
C GLY A 164 6.43 -2.30 3.02
N GLY A 165 5.56 -1.79 2.15
CA GLY A 165 4.94 -0.48 2.29
C GLY A 165 4.20 -0.34 3.62
N PHE A 166 3.33 -1.31 3.94
CA PHE A 166 2.58 -1.33 5.20
C PHE A 166 3.50 -1.29 6.43
N ALA A 167 4.51 -2.15 6.47
CA ALA A 167 5.45 -2.20 7.59
C ALA A 167 6.24 -0.89 7.74
N VAL A 168 6.72 -0.32 6.63
CA VAL A 168 7.43 0.95 6.60
C VAL A 168 6.55 2.10 7.09
N GLY A 169 5.32 2.19 6.57
CA GLY A 169 4.39 3.24 6.97
C GLY A 169 4.00 3.17 8.44
N TRP A 170 3.78 1.96 8.96
CA TRP A 170 3.55 1.73 10.39
C TRP A 170 4.76 2.19 11.23
N LEU A 171 5.98 1.80 10.82
CA LEU A 171 7.21 2.15 11.53
C LEU A 171 7.46 3.66 11.57
N ILE A 172 7.29 4.34 10.43
CA ILE A 172 7.46 5.80 10.36
C ILE A 172 6.41 6.49 11.25
N ALA A 173 5.14 6.06 11.20
CA ALA A 173 4.11 6.62 12.06
C ALA A 173 4.41 6.41 13.55
N TRP A 174 5.00 5.27 13.91
CA TRP A 174 5.43 4.98 15.29
C TRP A 174 6.55 5.91 15.75
N ILE A 175 7.56 6.12 14.90
CA ILE A 175 8.65 7.06 15.18
C ILE A 175 8.10 8.48 15.35
N LEU A 176 7.29 8.96 14.41
CA LEU A 176 6.73 10.32 14.44
C LEU A 176 5.80 10.56 15.63
N GLN A 177 5.02 9.55 16.02
CA GLN A 177 4.19 9.64 17.22
C GLN A 177 5.05 9.70 18.49
N GLY A 178 6.13 8.91 18.55
CA GLY A 178 7.08 8.91 19.67
C GLY A 178 7.85 10.22 19.83
N THR A 179 8.09 10.95 18.74
CA THR A 179 8.75 12.27 18.76
C THR A 179 7.79 13.45 18.94
N GLY A 180 6.47 13.21 19.00
CA GLY A 180 5.47 14.26 19.15
C GLY A 180 5.18 15.06 17.88
N GLU A 181 5.64 14.58 16.72
CA GLU A 181 5.47 15.25 15.41
C GLU A 181 4.10 14.99 14.78
N THR A 182 3.27 14.13 15.42
CA THR A 182 1.90 13.90 14.96
C THR A 182 0.90 14.82 15.67
N SER A 183 0.06 15.49 14.90
CA SER A 183 -1.08 16.24 15.43
C SER A 183 -2.07 15.34 16.18
N PRO A 184 -2.85 15.85 17.14
CA PRO A 184 -3.90 15.09 17.80
C PRO A 184 -4.91 14.48 16.80
N PRO A 185 -5.53 13.33 17.11
CA PRO A 185 -6.60 12.79 16.29
C PRO A 185 -7.74 13.81 16.11
N VAL A 186 -8.16 14.02 14.88
CA VAL A 186 -9.29 14.89 14.56
C VAL A 186 -10.57 14.27 15.12
N GLN A 187 -11.25 15.00 16.01
CA GLN A 187 -12.46 14.54 16.69
C GLN A 187 -13.75 14.96 15.98
N GLU A 188 -13.71 16.00 15.14
CA GLU A 188 -14.87 16.55 14.44
C GLU A 188 -14.73 16.44 12.91
N ARG A 189 -15.87 16.24 12.25
CA ARG A 189 -16.02 16.07 10.80
C ARG A 189 -15.64 17.37 10.08
N ARG A 190 -14.77 17.33 9.06
CA ARG A 190 -14.54 18.52 8.22
C ARG A 190 -15.83 18.86 7.45
N PRO A 191 -16.22 20.14 7.31
CA PRO A 191 -17.48 20.53 6.64
C PRO A 191 -17.63 20.09 5.18
N HIS A 192 -16.57 19.62 4.52
CA HIS A 192 -16.56 19.23 3.10
C HIS A 192 -16.03 17.80 2.85
N SER A 193 -15.70 17.02 3.90
CA SER A 193 -15.38 15.59 3.74
C SER A 193 -16.55 14.76 4.27
N ASP A 194 -17.41 14.31 3.36
CA ASP A 194 -18.57 13.48 3.72
C ASP A 194 -18.20 12.04 4.13
N HIS A 195 -16.91 11.74 4.21
CA HIS A 195 -16.36 10.39 4.23
C HIS A 195 -15.53 10.10 5.48
N THR A 196 -15.46 11.05 6.43
CA THR A 196 -14.79 10.83 7.70
C THR A 196 -15.48 9.69 8.44
N THR A 197 -14.74 8.60 8.60
CA THR A 197 -15.01 7.54 9.58
C THR A 197 -15.47 8.18 10.88
N VAL A 198 -16.70 7.89 11.31
CA VAL A 198 -17.28 8.51 12.50
C VAL A 198 -16.42 8.15 13.72
N TYR A 199 -15.58 9.08 14.18
CA TYR A 199 -15.01 9.03 15.53
C TYR A 199 -16.10 9.37 16.52
N ARG A 200 -17.07 8.45 16.72
CA ARG A 200 -17.97 8.58 17.86
C ARG A 200 -17.17 8.16 19.09
N TYR A 201 -16.40 9.09 19.65
CA TYR A 201 -16.10 8.99 21.07
C TYR A 201 -17.45 9.04 21.76
N HIS A 202 -17.92 7.90 22.26
CA HIS A 202 -19.09 7.81 23.11
C HIS A 202 -18.74 8.54 24.42
N ARG A 203 -18.80 9.87 24.41
CA ARG A 203 -18.76 10.67 25.63
C ARG A 203 -20.15 10.60 26.24
N GLU A 204 -20.48 9.45 26.82
CA GLU A 204 -21.57 9.36 27.79
C GLU A 204 -21.00 9.05 29.16
N ARG A 205 -21.15 10.04 30.06
CA ARG A 205 -20.93 10.02 31.51
C ARG A 205 -19.45 10.00 31.91
N LEU A 206 -18.94 10.97 32.66
CA LEU A 206 -19.47 11.46 33.93
C LEU A 206 -19.23 12.96 34.11
N SER A 207 -20.35 13.68 34.31
CA SER A 207 -20.50 14.73 35.32
C SER A 207 -20.28 14.17 36.71
#